data_AF-A0A945GFH6-F1
#
_entry.id   AF-A0A945GFH6-F1
#
_cell.length_a   1.000
_cell.length_b   1.000
_cell.length_c   1.000
_cell.angle_alpha   90.00
_cell.angle_beta   90.00
_cell.angle_gamma   90.00
#
_symmetry.space_group_name_H-M   'P 1'
#
loop_
_entity.id
_entity.type
_entity.pdbx_description
1 polymer ?
#
loop_
_entity_poly.entity_id
_entity_poly.type
_entity_poly.pdbx_seq_one_letter_code
_entity_poly.pdbx_strand_id
1 'polypeptide(L)'
;MLNYIKSQTGVVTLVATMIIASGVLAIVLSTTIIALNDRVSLSSFGDSVQSFYSAESGVSESLMQLRKNPSNLIFDDITVAGLNVSSEFVEEETSACEQPSECQFVPDSGWWGEYFNHSVNHPDMEVNPYPGPTPTPTEHDWYDDQYKTHEQIDASIVFATSMWFPYDGTEWEDKEGFDHDYHFTQHWRARVTASVDGDYGYNLASDDDSWVVVNGVVVVNNSGTHAAFTKTGDIFLAEGNNTVEVYFAERHVVESGFRFSFDDPALVITPYPEGCEEDLECNSNIEAAASTTQATRKVRYTCNNNIANCFWRELTP
;
A
#
# COMPACT_ATOMS: atom_id res chain seq x y z
N MET A 1 -2.88 -26.31 25.94
CA MET A 1 -2.72 -24.98 26.59
C MET A 1 -2.42 -24.01 25.45
N LEU A 2 -3.40 -23.29 24.88
CA LEU A 2 -3.96 -21.99 25.34
C LEU A 2 -2.82 -20.96 25.57
N ASN A 3 -2.72 -19.84 24.84
CA ASN A 3 -3.78 -18.83 24.68
C ASN A 3 -3.64 -17.89 23.46
N TYR A 4 -4.82 -17.36 23.10
CA TYR A 4 -5.25 -16.36 22.13
C TYR A 4 -4.59 -14.96 22.18
N ILE A 5 -4.56 -14.30 21.02
CA ILE A 5 -5.05 -12.91 20.81
C ILE A 5 -5.86 -12.97 19.49
N LYS A 6 -7.19 -13.05 19.45
CA LYS A 6 -8.25 -12.06 19.73
C LYS A 6 -8.04 -10.69 19.07
N SER A 7 -8.31 -10.63 17.78
CA SER A 7 -9.00 -9.47 17.20
C SER A 7 -10.15 -9.98 16.32
N GLN A 8 -11.36 -9.87 16.86
CA GLN A 8 -12.64 -10.15 16.19
C GLN A 8 -13.26 -8.84 15.65
N THR A 9 -12.47 -7.89 15.15
CA THR A 9 -13.02 -6.56 14.78
C THR A 9 -13.21 -6.33 13.27
N GLY A 10 -12.61 -7.12 12.37
CA GLY A 10 -12.80 -6.93 10.91
C GLY A 10 -14.09 -7.52 10.35
N VAL A 11 -14.39 -8.78 10.70
CA VAL A 11 -15.62 -9.51 10.31
C VAL A 11 -16.89 -8.80 10.83
N VAL A 12 -16.75 -8.01 11.90
CA VAL A 12 -17.82 -7.25 12.54
C VAL A 12 -18.02 -5.87 11.88
N THR A 13 -17.05 -5.35 11.11
CA THR A 13 -17.11 -3.97 10.58
C THR A 13 -17.52 -3.91 9.09
N LEU A 14 -17.17 -4.90 8.26
CA LEU A 14 -17.60 -4.92 6.85
C LEU A 14 -19.01 -5.52 6.64
N VAL A 15 -19.35 -6.58 7.39
CA VAL A 15 -20.73 -7.10 7.45
C VAL A 15 -21.67 -6.02 8.00
N ALA A 16 -21.20 -5.18 8.92
CA ALA A 16 -21.96 -4.05 9.45
C ALA A 16 -22.18 -2.91 8.43
N THR A 17 -21.26 -2.66 7.49
CA THR A 17 -21.42 -1.59 6.49
C THR A 17 -22.26 -2.02 5.27
N MET A 18 -22.23 -3.30 4.88
CA MET A 18 -23.14 -3.85 3.88
C MET A 18 -24.59 -3.98 4.40
N ILE A 19 -24.79 -4.26 5.69
CA ILE A 19 -26.15 -4.25 6.29
C ILE A 19 -26.72 -2.83 6.38
N ILE A 20 -25.89 -1.81 6.60
CA ILE A 20 -26.34 -0.41 6.77
C ILE A 20 -26.63 0.25 5.42
N ALA A 21 -25.83 0.04 4.37
CA ALA A 21 -26.09 0.62 3.05
C ALA A 21 -27.31 -0.01 2.35
N SER A 22 -27.48 -1.33 2.45
CA SER A 22 -28.67 -2.07 1.95
C SER A 22 -29.94 -1.74 2.75
N GLY A 23 -29.79 -1.39 4.03
CA GLY A 23 -30.87 -0.84 4.86
C GLY A 23 -31.30 0.56 4.40
N VAL A 24 -30.36 1.44 4.02
CA VAL A 24 -30.67 2.83 3.65
C VAL A 24 -31.25 2.96 2.23
N LEU A 25 -30.77 2.19 1.25
CA LEU A 25 -31.33 2.24 -0.11
C LEU A 25 -32.72 1.58 -0.20
N ALA A 26 -32.94 0.50 0.56
CA ALA A 26 -34.27 -0.09 0.72
C ALA A 26 -35.25 0.89 1.41
N ILE A 27 -34.81 1.68 2.40
CA ILE A 27 -35.61 2.75 3.03
C ILE A 27 -35.94 3.88 2.03
N VAL A 28 -34.99 4.26 1.16
CA VAL A 28 -35.21 5.30 0.12
C VAL A 28 -36.26 4.83 -0.91
N LEU A 29 -36.18 3.59 -1.41
CA LEU A 29 -37.21 3.04 -2.29
C LEU A 29 -38.55 2.77 -1.59
N SER A 30 -38.53 2.42 -0.30
CA SER A 30 -39.74 2.22 0.52
C SER A 30 -40.58 3.50 0.64
N THR A 31 -39.93 4.66 0.77
CA THR A 31 -40.64 5.96 0.83
C THR A 31 -41.27 6.37 -0.51
N THR A 32 -40.73 5.87 -1.63
CA THR A 32 -41.26 6.12 -2.98
C THR A 32 -42.40 5.15 -3.35
N ILE A 33 -42.39 3.91 -2.84
CA ILE A 33 -43.42 2.89 -3.11
C ILE A 33 -44.66 3.07 -2.23
N ILE A 34 -44.52 3.55 -0.98
CA ILE A 34 -45.67 4.00 -0.14
C ILE A 34 -46.47 5.10 -0.85
N ALA A 35 -45.87 5.82 -1.81
CA ALA A 35 -46.55 6.84 -2.60
C ALA A 35 -47.39 6.30 -3.79
N LEU A 36 -47.23 5.05 -4.23
CA LEU A 36 -47.86 4.54 -5.47
C LEU A 36 -48.40 3.11 -5.30
N ASN A 37 -49.61 3.04 -4.74
CA ASN A 37 -50.36 1.84 -4.34
C ASN A 37 -50.77 0.91 -5.51
N ASP A 38 -49.84 0.11 -6.05
CA ASP A 38 -50.14 -0.96 -7.02
C ASP A 38 -49.60 -2.34 -6.56
N ARG A 39 -50.49 -3.35 -6.53
CA ARG A 39 -50.17 -4.71 -6.06
C ARG A 39 -49.18 -5.45 -6.96
N VAL A 40 -49.16 -5.13 -8.25
CA VAL A 40 -48.20 -5.73 -9.21
C VAL A 40 -46.79 -5.19 -8.97
N SER A 41 -46.69 -3.90 -8.62
CA SER A 41 -45.42 -3.26 -8.24
C SER A 41 -44.84 -3.87 -6.96
N LEU A 42 -45.70 -4.17 -5.98
CA LEU A 42 -45.30 -4.85 -4.73
C LEU A 42 -44.81 -6.31 -4.94
N SER A 43 -45.45 -7.08 -5.84
CA SER A 43 -44.97 -8.44 -6.14
C SER A 43 -43.66 -8.43 -6.92
N SER A 44 -43.54 -7.55 -7.91
CA SER A 44 -42.30 -7.37 -8.67
C SER A 44 -41.15 -6.86 -7.78
N PHE A 45 -41.44 -5.99 -6.81
CA PHE A 45 -40.50 -5.59 -5.77
C PHE A 45 -40.06 -6.77 -4.90
N GLY A 46 -41.00 -7.60 -4.43
CA GLY A 46 -40.69 -8.80 -3.66
C GLY A 46 -39.79 -9.77 -4.43
N ASP A 47 -40.10 -10.01 -5.71
CA ASP A 47 -39.32 -10.89 -6.58
C ASP A 47 -37.92 -10.31 -6.88
N SER A 48 -37.81 -9.00 -7.04
CA SER A 48 -36.54 -8.28 -7.21
C SER A 48 -35.65 -8.40 -5.97
N VAL A 49 -36.21 -8.14 -4.78
CA VAL A 49 -35.48 -8.24 -3.50
C VAL A 49 -35.05 -9.69 -3.26
N GLN A 50 -35.92 -10.65 -3.55
CA GLN A 50 -35.60 -12.07 -3.39
C GLN A 50 -34.49 -12.53 -4.35
N SER A 51 -34.53 -12.08 -5.61
CA SER A 51 -33.49 -12.38 -6.60
C SER A 51 -32.14 -11.80 -6.20
N PHE A 52 -32.12 -10.58 -5.64
CA PHE A 52 -30.91 -9.95 -5.13
C PHE A 52 -30.26 -10.78 -4.01
N TYR A 53 -31.02 -11.12 -2.96
CA TYR A 53 -30.49 -11.92 -1.84
C TYR A 53 -30.02 -13.30 -2.28
N SER A 54 -30.74 -13.93 -3.22
CA SER A 54 -30.33 -15.21 -3.77
C SER A 54 -29.02 -15.10 -4.57
N ALA A 55 -28.84 -14.05 -5.37
CA ALA A 55 -27.60 -13.81 -6.10
C ALA A 55 -26.39 -13.56 -5.16
N GLU A 56 -26.55 -12.73 -4.12
CA GLU A 56 -25.50 -12.51 -3.10
C GLU A 56 -25.12 -13.79 -2.36
N SER A 57 -26.11 -14.64 -2.05
CA SER A 57 -25.88 -15.93 -1.42
C SER A 57 -25.10 -16.88 -2.35
N GLY A 58 -25.37 -16.84 -3.65
CA GLY A 58 -24.59 -17.56 -4.68
C GLY A 58 -23.11 -17.19 -4.68
N VAL A 59 -22.81 -15.91 -4.60
CA VAL A 59 -21.43 -15.45 -4.53
C VAL A 59 -20.77 -15.86 -3.21
N SER A 60 -21.48 -15.72 -2.08
CA SER A 60 -20.96 -16.12 -0.76
C SER A 60 -20.57 -17.60 -0.69
N GLU A 61 -21.40 -18.47 -1.28
CA GLU A 61 -21.09 -19.90 -1.35
C GLU A 61 -19.90 -20.17 -2.29
N SER A 62 -19.84 -19.51 -3.45
CA SER A 62 -18.74 -19.61 -4.40
C SER A 62 -17.39 -19.22 -3.76
N LEU A 63 -17.38 -18.14 -2.98
CA LEU A 63 -16.22 -17.72 -2.19
C LEU A 63 -15.85 -18.77 -1.12
N MET A 64 -16.83 -19.42 -0.49
CA MET A 64 -16.56 -20.49 0.48
C MET A 64 -16.00 -21.76 -0.20
N GLN A 65 -16.46 -22.09 -1.41
CA GLN A 65 -15.92 -23.20 -2.20
C GLN A 65 -14.45 -22.96 -2.56
N LEU A 66 -14.10 -21.75 -3.01
CA LEU A 66 -12.71 -21.36 -3.27
C LEU A 66 -11.84 -21.43 -2.01
N ARG A 67 -12.34 -20.97 -0.85
CA ARG A 67 -11.60 -21.11 0.42
C ARG A 67 -11.29 -22.56 0.78
N LYS A 68 -12.19 -23.48 0.46
CA LYS A 68 -12.02 -24.92 0.75
C LYS A 68 -11.10 -25.61 -0.27
N ASN A 69 -11.17 -25.21 -1.53
CA ASN A 69 -10.33 -25.74 -2.59
C ASN A 69 -9.94 -24.62 -3.58
N PRO A 70 -8.81 -23.93 -3.33
CA PRO A 70 -8.42 -22.74 -4.10
C PRO A 70 -8.19 -23.00 -5.58
N SER A 71 -7.92 -24.25 -5.98
CA SER A 71 -7.67 -24.63 -7.37
C SER A 71 -8.92 -25.03 -8.14
N ASN A 72 -10.10 -25.03 -7.51
CA ASN A 72 -11.36 -25.39 -8.16
C ASN A 72 -12.15 -24.13 -8.55
N LEU A 73 -12.07 -23.77 -9.84
CA LEU A 73 -12.76 -22.60 -10.42
C LEU A 73 -14.17 -22.94 -10.94
N ILE A 74 -14.67 -24.15 -10.67
CA ILE A 74 -16.02 -24.58 -11.03
C ILE A 74 -16.91 -24.41 -9.79
N PHE A 75 -17.97 -23.63 -9.94
CA PHE A 75 -18.99 -23.43 -8.92
C PHE A 75 -20.19 -24.31 -9.22
N ASP A 76 -20.62 -25.07 -8.21
CA ASP A 76 -21.89 -25.80 -8.30
C ASP A 76 -23.07 -24.81 -8.21
N ASP A 77 -24.08 -24.99 -9.06
CA ASP A 77 -25.34 -24.24 -8.96
C ASP A 77 -25.98 -24.47 -7.58
N ILE A 78 -26.48 -23.39 -6.97
CA ILE A 78 -27.17 -23.48 -5.68
C ILE A 78 -28.62 -23.04 -5.80
N THR A 79 -29.47 -23.62 -4.95
CA THR A 79 -30.86 -23.20 -4.83
C THR A 79 -31.04 -22.38 -3.55
N VAL A 80 -31.39 -21.10 -3.69
CA VAL A 80 -31.65 -20.20 -2.56
C VAL A 80 -33.09 -19.69 -2.67
N ALA A 81 -33.91 -20.03 -1.66
CA ALA A 81 -35.34 -19.71 -1.61
C ALA A 81 -36.14 -20.17 -2.85
N GLY A 82 -35.75 -21.29 -3.45
CA GLY A 82 -36.42 -21.87 -4.63
C GLY A 82 -35.97 -21.30 -5.98
N LEU A 83 -35.00 -20.38 -5.99
CA LEU A 83 -34.35 -19.87 -7.20
C LEU A 83 -33.02 -20.58 -7.41
N ASN A 84 -32.75 -20.98 -8.65
CA ASN A 84 -31.43 -21.47 -9.04
C ASN A 84 -30.51 -20.27 -9.28
N VAL A 85 -29.33 -20.34 -8.68
CA VAL A 85 -28.30 -19.32 -8.74
C VAL A 85 -27.07 -19.99 -9.33
N SER A 86 -26.67 -19.52 -10.50
CA SER A 86 -25.43 -19.94 -11.17
C SER A 86 -24.37 -18.88 -10.94
N SER A 87 -23.16 -19.33 -10.64
CA SER A 87 -21.99 -18.46 -10.47
C SER A 87 -20.89 -18.85 -11.45
N GLU A 88 -20.18 -17.87 -11.99
CA GLU A 88 -19.10 -18.08 -12.94
C GLU A 88 -17.90 -17.20 -12.59
N PHE A 89 -16.71 -17.69 -12.91
CA PHE A 89 -15.50 -16.88 -12.87
C PHE A 89 -15.39 -16.11 -14.19
N VAL A 90 -15.17 -14.80 -14.11
CA VAL A 90 -15.04 -13.94 -15.29
C VAL A 90 -13.63 -13.37 -15.33
N GLU A 91 -12.83 -13.86 -16.27
CA GLU A 91 -11.57 -13.21 -16.66
C GLU A 91 -11.93 -12.06 -17.61
N GLU A 92 -11.61 -10.81 -17.25
CA GLU A 92 -11.72 -9.72 -18.22
C GLU A 92 -10.58 -9.87 -19.23
N GLU A 93 -10.91 -9.97 -20.54
CA GLU A 93 -9.96 -10.22 -21.64
C GLU A 93 -8.84 -9.15 -21.78
N THR A 94 -8.82 -8.11 -20.93
CA THR A 94 -7.78 -7.07 -20.90
C THR A 94 -7.14 -6.81 -19.53
N SER A 95 -7.47 -7.55 -18.47
CA SER A 95 -6.81 -7.37 -17.17
C SER A 95 -5.54 -8.22 -17.07
N ALA A 96 -4.49 -7.83 -17.80
CA ALA A 96 -3.16 -8.04 -17.25
C ALA A 96 -3.15 -7.29 -15.90
N CYS A 97 -2.55 -7.87 -14.85
CA CYS A 97 -2.45 -7.15 -13.59
C CYS A 97 -1.59 -5.91 -13.83
N GLU A 98 -2.24 -4.78 -14.10
CA GLU A 98 -1.59 -3.51 -14.39
C GLU A 98 -1.42 -2.78 -13.07
N GLN A 99 -0.18 -2.41 -12.76
CA GLN A 99 0.12 -1.50 -11.66
C GLN A 99 -0.73 -0.23 -11.82
N PRO A 100 -1.31 0.31 -10.72
CA PRO A 100 -2.00 1.60 -10.74
C PRO A 100 -1.16 2.64 -11.50
N SER A 101 -1.77 3.53 -12.27
CA SER A 101 -1.01 4.51 -13.07
C SER A 101 -0.09 5.40 -12.23
N GLU A 102 -0.45 5.61 -10.97
CA GLU A 102 0.35 6.30 -9.94
C GLU A 102 1.60 5.52 -9.49
N CYS A 103 1.65 4.22 -9.76
CA CYS A 103 2.78 3.32 -9.52
C CYS A 103 3.63 3.06 -10.78
N GLN A 104 3.27 3.67 -11.92
CA GLN A 104 3.98 3.52 -13.18
C GLN A 104 5.01 4.63 -13.36
N PHE A 105 6.21 4.39 -12.86
CA PHE A 105 7.35 5.28 -13.05
C PHE A 105 8.20 4.86 -14.25
N VAL A 106 8.85 5.84 -14.89
CA VAL A 106 9.80 5.59 -15.98
C VAL A 106 10.98 4.79 -15.41
N PRO A 107 11.36 3.65 -16.00
CA PRO A 107 12.54 2.92 -15.55
C PRO A 107 13.78 3.82 -15.55
N ASP A 108 14.61 3.68 -14.53
CA ASP A 108 15.82 4.50 -14.33
C ASP A 108 15.56 6.00 -14.09
N SER A 109 14.34 6.35 -13.65
CA SER A 109 14.02 7.74 -13.25
C SER A 109 14.45 8.11 -11.83
N GLY A 110 15.00 7.17 -11.06
CA GLY A 110 15.60 7.42 -9.75
C GLY A 110 14.77 6.89 -8.59
N TRP A 111 14.65 7.70 -7.54
CA TRP A 111 14.10 7.31 -6.24
C TRP A 111 12.80 8.07 -5.95
N TRP A 112 11.87 7.43 -5.26
CA TRP A 112 10.82 8.15 -4.56
C TRP A 112 11.38 8.67 -3.24
N GLY A 113 11.44 9.99 -3.06
CA GLY A 113 12.01 10.64 -1.88
C GLY A 113 10.93 11.29 -1.03
N GLU A 114 10.96 11.00 0.25
CA GLU A 114 10.09 11.58 1.29
C GLU A 114 10.96 12.42 2.23
N TYR A 115 10.54 13.65 2.47
CA TYR A 115 11.29 14.65 3.21
C TYR A 115 10.55 15.04 4.48
N PHE A 116 11.26 15.02 5.61
CA PHE A 116 10.70 15.31 6.93
C PHE A 116 11.54 16.38 7.61
N ASN A 117 10.90 17.31 8.32
CA ASN A 117 11.56 18.38 9.06
C ASN A 117 11.16 18.32 10.53
N HIS A 118 12.12 18.49 11.43
CA HIS A 118 11.96 18.27 12.86
C HIS A 118 12.26 19.53 13.64
N SER A 119 11.50 19.78 14.70
CA SER A 119 11.79 20.93 15.57
C SER A 119 13.08 20.69 16.38
N VAL A 120 13.80 21.76 16.70
CA VAL A 120 14.90 21.83 17.68
C VAL A 120 14.50 21.33 19.08
N ASN A 121 13.19 21.22 19.35
CA ASN A 121 12.67 20.66 20.60
C ASN A 121 12.33 19.16 20.51
N HIS A 122 12.54 18.53 19.36
CA HIS A 122 12.33 17.10 19.17
C HIS A 122 13.28 16.32 20.11
N PRO A 123 12.78 15.33 20.88
CA PRO A 123 13.55 14.68 21.95
C PRO A 123 14.80 13.92 21.47
N ASP A 124 14.86 13.56 20.19
CA ASP A 124 15.96 12.80 19.57
C ASP A 124 16.96 13.66 18.77
N MET A 125 16.75 14.98 18.70
CA MET A 125 17.61 15.94 18.02
C MET A 125 18.55 16.60 19.02
N GLU A 126 19.84 16.75 18.68
CA GLU A 126 20.85 17.36 19.58
C GLU A 126 20.95 16.72 20.98
N VAL A 127 20.86 15.39 21.05
CA VAL A 127 20.90 14.64 22.32
C VAL A 127 22.33 14.53 22.86
N ASN A 128 22.53 14.89 24.14
CA ASN A 128 23.83 14.74 24.81
C ASN A 128 23.71 13.91 26.11
N PRO A 129 24.46 12.80 26.27
CA PRO A 129 25.42 12.24 25.32
C PRO A 129 24.73 11.64 24.10
N TYR A 130 25.37 11.73 22.94
CA TYR A 130 24.82 11.17 21.70
C TYR A 130 24.60 9.67 21.85
N PRO A 131 23.39 9.17 21.54
CA PRO A 131 23.13 7.75 21.54
C PRO A 131 24.07 7.05 20.54
N GLY A 132 24.44 5.81 20.86
CA GLY A 132 25.20 4.98 19.93
C GLY A 132 24.37 4.58 18.70
N PRO A 133 24.95 3.83 17.77
CA PRO A 133 24.26 3.37 16.56
C PRO A 133 22.96 2.64 16.91
N THR A 134 21.87 3.00 16.22
CA THR A 134 20.59 2.29 16.35
C THR A 134 20.44 1.23 15.25
N PRO A 135 19.91 0.01 15.57
CA PRO A 135 19.88 -1.11 14.64
C PRO A 135 19.00 -0.89 13.40
N THR A 136 17.87 -0.19 13.55
CA THR A 136 16.88 0.03 12.49
C THR A 136 16.42 1.50 12.48
N PRO A 137 16.14 2.07 11.29
CA PRO A 137 15.62 3.44 11.19
C PRO A 137 14.22 3.59 11.83
N THR A 138 13.44 2.51 11.93
CA THR A 138 12.04 2.53 12.38
C THR A 138 11.86 2.43 13.90
N GLU A 139 12.93 2.50 14.69
CA GLU A 139 12.85 2.58 16.16
C GLU A 139 12.44 3.98 16.64
N HIS A 140 12.52 4.96 15.74
CA HIS A 140 12.21 6.36 15.97
C HIS A 140 10.95 6.77 15.19
N ASP A 141 10.33 7.87 15.62
CA ASP A 141 9.20 8.51 14.94
C ASP A 141 9.62 9.46 13.80
N TRP A 142 10.91 9.51 13.46
CA TRP A 142 11.47 10.51 12.55
C TRP A 142 10.89 10.49 11.12
N TYR A 143 10.25 9.40 10.71
CA TYR A 143 9.65 9.23 9.39
C TYR A 143 8.12 9.19 9.45
N ASP A 144 7.53 9.60 10.57
CA ASP A 144 6.07 9.69 10.69
C ASP A 144 5.53 10.85 9.83
N ASP A 145 4.34 10.66 9.25
CA ASP A 145 3.65 11.64 8.40
C ASP A 145 3.45 13.01 9.07
N GLN A 146 3.46 13.09 10.40
CA GLN A 146 3.37 14.37 11.12
C GLN A 146 4.56 15.31 10.86
N TYR A 147 5.73 14.75 10.51
CA TYR A 147 6.94 15.50 10.20
C TYR A 147 7.17 15.67 8.70
N LYS A 148 6.39 14.96 7.88
CA LYS A 148 6.53 14.97 6.42
C LYS A 148 6.18 16.35 5.87
N THR A 149 7.09 16.90 5.07
CA THR A 149 6.92 18.21 4.43
C THR A 149 6.47 18.05 2.98
N HIS A 150 7.15 17.16 2.23
CA HIS A 150 6.89 16.91 0.81
C HIS A 150 7.48 15.58 0.34
N GLU A 151 7.08 15.21 -0.87
CA GLU A 151 7.52 14.01 -1.58
C GLU A 151 7.95 14.42 -2.99
N GLN A 152 8.98 13.79 -3.55
CA GLN A 152 9.46 14.06 -4.91
C GLN A 152 10.17 12.87 -5.54
N ILE A 153 10.45 12.98 -6.84
CA ILE A 153 11.32 12.02 -7.54
C ILE A 153 12.73 12.58 -7.58
N ASP A 154 13.66 11.87 -6.96
CA ASP A 154 15.09 12.19 -7.00
C ASP A 154 15.80 11.32 -8.04
N ALA A 155 16.20 11.93 -9.15
CA ALA A 155 16.93 11.23 -10.21
C ALA A 155 18.24 10.56 -9.72
N SER A 156 18.84 11.10 -8.65
CA SER A 156 19.95 10.51 -7.93
C SER A 156 19.99 11.02 -6.50
N ILE A 157 20.40 10.19 -5.56
CA ILE A 157 20.61 10.58 -4.15
C ILE A 157 22.10 10.74 -3.82
N VAL A 158 22.85 11.26 -4.80
CA VAL A 158 24.26 11.62 -4.69
C VAL A 158 24.34 13.13 -4.47
N PHE A 159 24.27 13.55 -3.21
CA PHE A 159 24.41 14.96 -2.84
C PHE A 159 25.84 15.27 -2.35
N ALA A 160 26.05 16.51 -1.92
CA ALA A 160 27.31 16.89 -1.31
C ALA A 160 27.44 16.24 0.08
N THR A 161 28.64 15.75 0.40
CA THR A 161 28.95 15.14 1.71
C THR A 161 29.38 16.18 2.76
N SER A 162 29.11 17.45 2.49
CA SER A 162 29.44 18.61 3.33
C SER A 162 28.57 19.78 2.86
N MET A 163 28.07 20.59 3.80
CA MET A 163 27.21 21.74 3.50
C MET A 163 26.02 21.42 2.59
N TRP A 164 25.38 20.26 2.79
CA TRP A 164 24.16 19.90 2.08
C TRP A 164 22.94 20.03 2.99
N PHE A 165 22.13 21.06 2.76
CA PHE A 165 20.91 21.35 3.52
C PHE A 165 19.73 21.41 2.54
N PRO A 166 18.88 20.35 2.45
CA PRO A 166 17.87 20.24 1.40
C PRO A 166 16.73 21.27 1.52
N TYR A 167 16.55 21.86 2.70
CA TYR A 167 15.51 22.85 2.95
C TYR A 167 15.93 24.31 2.67
N ASP A 168 17.22 24.59 2.52
CA ASP A 168 17.72 25.95 2.31
C ASP A 168 17.09 26.62 1.09
N GLY A 169 16.40 27.75 1.30
CA GLY A 169 15.73 28.53 0.27
C GLY A 169 14.45 27.90 -0.30
N THR A 170 13.93 26.84 0.32
CA THR A 170 12.65 26.22 -0.04
C THR A 170 11.48 26.87 0.73
N GLU A 171 10.23 26.52 0.39
CA GLU A 171 9.07 26.98 1.15
C GLU A 171 8.86 26.25 2.49
N TRP A 172 9.57 25.13 2.69
CA TRP A 172 9.53 24.31 3.91
C TRP A 172 10.70 24.58 4.87
N GLU A 173 11.53 25.58 4.56
CA GLU A 173 12.63 26.05 5.41
C GLU A 173 12.10 26.53 6.77
N ASP A 174 12.57 25.92 7.86
CA ASP A 174 12.30 26.35 9.24
C ASP A 174 13.53 26.18 10.14
N LYS A 175 14.46 27.11 9.98
CA LYS A 175 15.78 27.09 10.65
C LYS A 175 15.73 27.20 12.16
N GLU A 176 14.58 27.58 12.74
CA GLU A 176 14.38 27.77 14.18
C GLU A 176 15.50 28.54 14.92
N GLY A 177 16.13 29.51 14.23
CA GLY A 177 17.19 30.36 14.77
C GLY A 177 18.64 29.96 14.44
N PHE A 178 18.84 28.90 13.64
CA PHE A 178 20.11 28.51 13.07
C PHE A 178 20.35 29.11 11.68
N ASP A 179 21.55 28.89 11.12
CA ASP A 179 21.90 29.32 9.76
C ASP A 179 21.29 28.39 8.69
N HIS A 180 20.99 27.14 9.07
CA HIS A 180 20.43 26.06 8.24
C HIS A 180 19.38 25.26 9.04
N ASP A 181 18.50 24.52 8.36
CA ASP A 181 17.75 23.43 8.98
C ASP A 181 18.72 22.29 9.29
N TYR A 182 18.87 21.95 10.56
CA TYR A 182 19.83 20.94 11.06
C TYR A 182 19.14 19.71 11.67
N HIS A 183 17.82 19.64 11.59
CA HIS A 183 17.06 18.54 12.18
C HIS A 183 16.07 18.05 11.13
N PHE A 184 16.53 17.14 10.29
CA PHE A 184 15.73 16.65 9.19
C PHE A 184 16.04 15.20 8.89
N THR A 185 15.07 14.52 8.29
CA THR A 185 15.27 13.15 7.83
C THR A 185 14.75 13.00 6.41
N GLN A 186 15.31 12.01 5.71
CA GLN A 186 14.87 11.63 4.37
C GLN A 186 14.76 10.11 4.28
N HIS A 187 13.73 9.68 3.55
CA HIS A 187 13.52 8.28 3.22
C HIS A 187 13.35 8.18 1.71
N TRP A 188 14.23 7.42 1.08
CA TRP A 188 14.16 7.13 -0.33
C TRP A 188 13.79 5.68 -0.55
N ARG A 189 12.88 5.41 -1.48
CA ARG A 189 12.46 4.06 -1.86
C ARG A 189 12.48 3.89 -3.37
N ALA A 190 13.06 2.79 -3.80
CA ALA A 190 13.11 2.42 -5.21
C ALA A 190 13.01 0.90 -5.39
N ARG A 191 12.53 0.52 -6.57
CA ARG A 191 12.68 -0.82 -7.10
C ARG A 191 13.94 -0.85 -7.95
N VAL A 192 14.94 -1.56 -7.45
CA VAL A 192 16.24 -1.73 -8.10
C VAL A 192 16.22 -3.03 -8.88
N THR A 193 16.25 -2.93 -10.20
CA THR A 193 16.24 -4.10 -11.09
C THR A 193 17.67 -4.54 -11.39
N ALA A 194 18.02 -5.73 -10.91
CA ALA A 194 19.30 -6.39 -11.17
C ALA A 194 19.16 -7.39 -12.33
N SER A 195 20.16 -7.45 -13.22
CA SER A 195 20.12 -8.33 -14.39
C SER A 195 20.45 -9.80 -14.07
N VAL A 196 21.09 -10.04 -12.94
CA VAL A 196 21.49 -11.35 -12.42
C VAL A 196 21.56 -11.29 -10.90
N ASP A 197 21.40 -12.43 -10.24
CA ASP A 197 21.76 -12.59 -8.82
C ASP A 197 23.23 -12.19 -8.62
N GLY A 198 23.52 -11.33 -7.64
CA GLY A 198 24.90 -10.94 -7.38
C GLY A 198 25.08 -9.96 -6.23
N ASP A 199 26.36 -9.78 -5.86
CA ASP A 199 26.82 -8.77 -4.92
C ASP A 199 27.17 -7.49 -5.70
N TYR A 200 26.48 -6.40 -5.39
CA TYR A 200 26.62 -5.11 -6.06
C TYR A 200 27.31 -4.11 -5.13
N GLY A 201 28.44 -3.55 -5.58
CA GLY A 201 29.20 -2.55 -4.85
C GLY A 201 28.38 -1.30 -4.57
N TYR A 202 28.52 -0.73 -3.36
CA TYR A 202 27.85 0.51 -2.97
C TYR A 202 28.80 1.50 -2.28
N ASN A 203 28.40 2.77 -2.32
CA ASN A 203 28.97 3.87 -1.56
C ASN A 203 27.85 4.57 -0.78
N LEU A 204 27.94 4.61 0.55
CA LEU A 204 27.05 5.34 1.43
C LEU A 204 27.87 6.30 2.29
N ALA A 205 27.64 7.60 2.20
CA ALA A 205 28.23 8.60 3.08
C ALA A 205 27.11 9.40 3.75
N SER A 206 27.22 9.56 5.07
CA SER A 206 26.29 10.38 5.85
C SER A 206 27.01 11.12 6.98
N ASP A 207 26.49 12.30 7.26
CA ASP A 207 26.64 13.12 8.46
C ASP A 207 25.18 13.53 8.74
N ASP A 208 24.44 12.94 9.68
CA ASP A 208 24.80 11.89 10.65
C ASP A 208 24.41 10.47 10.18
N ASP A 209 23.20 10.03 10.48
CA ASP A 209 22.79 8.63 10.44
C ASP A 209 22.34 8.20 9.05
N SER A 210 22.65 6.97 8.64
CA SER A 210 21.97 6.36 7.49
C SER A 210 21.86 4.85 7.53
N TRP A 211 20.89 4.32 6.78
CA TRP A 211 20.66 2.89 6.60
C TRP A 211 20.31 2.57 5.16
N VAL A 212 20.66 1.36 4.73
CA VAL A 212 20.13 0.75 3.51
C VAL A 212 19.39 -0.53 3.90
N VAL A 213 18.14 -0.60 3.47
CA VAL A 213 17.24 -1.73 3.69
C VAL A 213 16.93 -2.35 2.35
N VAL A 214 17.10 -3.67 2.24
CA VAL A 214 16.75 -4.44 1.04
C VAL A 214 15.70 -5.47 1.42
N ASN A 215 14.55 -5.42 0.74
CA ASN A 215 13.41 -6.30 0.97
C ASN A 215 13.04 -6.39 2.46
N GLY A 216 12.98 -5.24 3.14
CA GLY A 216 12.64 -5.12 4.56
C GLY A 216 13.75 -5.51 5.55
N VAL A 217 14.96 -5.82 5.07
CA VAL A 217 16.11 -6.17 5.93
C VAL A 217 17.18 -5.10 5.87
N VAL A 218 17.60 -4.56 7.02
CA VAL A 218 18.74 -3.64 7.12
C VAL A 218 20.02 -4.39 6.71
N VAL A 219 20.61 -4.01 5.58
CA VAL A 219 21.85 -4.60 5.03
C VAL A 219 23.06 -3.69 5.22
N VAL A 220 22.84 -2.38 5.32
CA VAL A 220 23.87 -1.40 5.68
C VAL A 220 23.33 -0.55 6.82
N ASN A 221 24.13 -0.36 7.85
CA ASN A 221 23.83 0.50 8.98
C ASN A 221 25.03 1.42 9.19
N ASN A 222 24.85 2.71 8.98
CA ASN A 222 25.80 3.79 9.21
C ASN A 222 25.22 4.80 10.20
N SER A 223 24.68 4.31 11.32
CA SER A 223 24.00 5.14 12.31
C SER A 223 24.86 5.52 13.50
N GLY A 224 24.33 6.44 14.31
CA GLY A 224 24.99 7.20 15.35
C GLY A 224 25.34 8.60 14.85
N THR A 225 25.32 9.58 15.75
CA THR A 225 25.80 10.93 15.45
C THR A 225 27.30 10.90 15.19
N HIS A 226 27.72 11.34 14.01
CA HIS A 226 29.10 11.37 13.58
C HIS A 226 29.31 12.33 12.40
N ALA A 227 30.47 12.98 12.36
CA ALA A 227 30.91 13.70 11.17
C ALA A 227 30.92 12.78 9.94
N ALA A 228 30.82 13.36 8.74
CA ALA A 228 30.75 12.65 7.47
C ALA A 228 31.64 11.41 7.40
N PHE A 229 31.00 10.23 7.36
CA PHE A 229 31.66 8.95 7.31
C PHE A 229 31.11 8.10 6.17
N THR A 230 32.01 7.46 5.41
CA THR A 230 31.65 6.65 4.25
C THR A 230 31.78 5.16 4.55
N LYS A 231 30.69 4.41 4.33
CA LYS A 231 30.68 2.95 4.22
C LYS A 231 30.66 2.52 2.76
N THR A 232 31.48 1.53 2.46
CA THR A 232 31.52 0.86 1.17
C THR A 232 31.53 -0.64 1.39
N GLY A 233 30.99 -1.39 0.45
CA GLY A 233 30.97 -2.84 0.47
C GLY A 233 30.06 -3.32 -0.65
N ASP A 234 29.50 -4.50 -0.48
CA ASP A 234 28.58 -5.08 -1.44
C ASP A 234 27.22 -5.36 -0.79
N ILE A 235 26.16 -5.18 -1.57
CA ILE A 235 24.78 -5.54 -1.24
C ILE A 235 24.33 -6.62 -2.21
N PHE A 236 23.84 -7.74 -1.67
CA PHE A 236 23.25 -8.78 -2.51
C PHE A 236 21.89 -8.33 -3.07
N LEU A 237 21.71 -8.44 -4.38
CA LEU A 237 20.44 -8.25 -5.07
C LEU A 237 20.10 -9.51 -5.88
N ALA A 238 18.86 -9.97 -5.81
CA ALA A 238 18.37 -11.06 -6.65
C ALA A 238 18.10 -10.56 -8.08
N GLU A 239 18.19 -11.44 -9.08
CA GLU A 239 17.77 -11.18 -10.44
C GLU A 239 16.32 -10.67 -10.46
N GLY A 240 16.09 -9.60 -11.21
CA GLY A 240 14.81 -8.91 -11.24
C GLY A 240 14.73 -7.80 -10.18
N ASN A 241 13.54 -7.61 -9.64
CA ASN A 241 13.21 -6.45 -8.82
C ASN A 241 13.54 -6.69 -7.35
N ASN A 242 14.25 -5.74 -6.74
CA ASN A 242 14.50 -5.70 -5.31
C ASN A 242 13.98 -4.37 -4.77
N THR A 243 13.24 -4.41 -3.66
CA THR A 243 12.86 -3.18 -2.95
C THR A 243 14.07 -2.70 -2.16
N VAL A 244 14.54 -1.50 -2.47
CA VAL A 244 15.67 -0.87 -1.77
C VAL A 244 15.18 0.44 -1.18
N GLU A 245 15.41 0.58 0.11
CA GLU A 245 15.10 1.78 0.87
C GLU A 245 16.38 2.33 1.48
N VAL A 246 16.50 3.65 1.47
CA VAL A 246 17.63 4.37 2.05
C VAL A 246 17.09 5.41 3.00
N TYR A 247 17.54 5.35 4.25
CA TYR A 247 17.12 6.24 5.32
C TYR A 247 18.29 7.13 5.71
N PHE A 248 18.01 8.39 5.99
CA PHE A 248 18.98 9.37 6.45
C PHE A 248 18.39 10.27 7.54
N ALA A 249 19.19 10.58 8.56
CA ALA A 249 18.83 11.56 9.57
C ALA A 249 20.00 12.50 9.90
N GLU A 250 19.76 13.80 9.73
CA GLU A 250 20.58 14.89 10.24
C GLU A 250 20.04 15.30 11.61
N ARG A 251 20.89 15.20 12.64
CA ARG A 251 20.48 15.40 14.04
C ARG A 251 21.40 16.36 14.80
N HIS A 252 22.35 17.00 14.11
CA HIS A 252 23.38 17.84 14.68
C HIS A 252 23.52 19.19 13.96
N VAL A 253 23.86 20.25 14.71
CA VAL A 253 23.86 21.65 14.25
C VAL A 253 25.19 22.14 13.66
N VAL A 254 26.05 21.23 13.18
CA VAL A 254 27.42 21.60 12.76
C VAL A 254 27.59 21.55 11.26
N GLU A 255 27.36 20.39 10.66
CA GLU A 255 27.49 20.14 9.23
C GLU A 255 26.37 19.19 8.82
N SER A 256 26.19 18.97 7.51
CA SER A 256 25.34 17.90 7.00
C SER A 256 25.84 17.47 5.63
N GLY A 257 25.63 16.21 5.32
CA GLY A 257 26.05 15.64 4.05
C GLY A 257 25.50 14.25 3.84
N PHE A 258 25.03 13.98 2.62
CA PHE A 258 24.51 12.67 2.26
C PHE A 258 24.89 12.26 0.84
N ARG A 259 25.18 10.99 0.67
CA ARG A 259 25.38 10.36 -0.64
C ARG A 259 25.09 8.88 -0.56
N PHE A 260 24.30 8.37 -1.49
CA PHE A 260 24.24 6.95 -1.78
C PHE A 260 24.31 6.66 -3.28
N SER A 261 25.08 5.63 -3.66
CA SER A 261 25.12 5.11 -5.03
C SER A 261 25.53 3.64 -5.06
N PHE A 262 24.98 2.88 -6.00
CA PHE A 262 25.61 1.64 -6.45
C PHE A 262 26.73 1.95 -7.46
N ASP A 263 27.76 1.11 -7.49
CA ASP A 263 28.88 1.23 -8.41
C ASP A 263 28.56 0.70 -9.82
N ASP A 264 27.57 -0.20 -9.93
CA ASP A 264 27.14 -0.78 -11.20
C ASP A 264 26.09 0.10 -11.90
N PRO A 265 26.44 0.76 -13.02
CA PRO A 265 25.51 1.60 -13.76
C PRO A 265 24.45 0.80 -14.56
N ALA A 266 24.53 -0.53 -14.58
CA ALA A 266 23.53 -1.38 -15.23
C ALA A 266 22.29 -1.62 -14.37
N LEU A 267 22.35 -1.30 -13.06
CA LEU A 267 21.18 -1.34 -12.19
C LEU A 267 20.18 -0.26 -12.63
N VAL A 268 18.93 -0.67 -12.83
CA VAL A 268 17.84 0.24 -13.17
C VAL A 268 17.11 0.63 -11.89
N ILE A 269 17.14 1.90 -11.54
CA ILE A 269 16.54 2.42 -10.30
C ILE A 269 15.23 3.12 -10.64
N THR A 270 14.12 2.52 -10.22
CA THR A 270 12.78 3.04 -10.51
C THR A 270 12.09 3.49 -9.22
N PRO A 271 11.51 4.70 -9.15
CA PRO A 271 10.79 5.16 -7.96
C PRO A 271 9.70 4.18 -7.55
N TYR A 272 9.53 4.02 -6.24
CA TYR A 272 8.61 3.03 -5.69
C TYR A 272 7.99 3.55 -4.39
N PRO A 273 6.89 4.33 -4.43
CA PRO A 273 6.26 4.87 -3.23
C PRO A 273 5.56 3.79 -2.40
N GLU A 274 5.30 4.10 -1.14
CA GLU A 274 4.45 3.27 -0.28
C GLU A 274 3.04 3.11 -0.87
N GLY A 275 2.47 1.91 -0.76
CA GLY A 275 1.17 1.57 -1.37
C GLY A 275 1.24 1.05 -2.81
N CYS A 276 2.41 1.14 -3.47
CA CYS A 276 2.67 0.45 -4.74
C CYS A 276 3.25 -0.96 -4.56
N GLU A 277 3.25 -1.47 -3.33
CA GLU A 277 3.69 -2.83 -3.00
C GLU A 277 2.86 -3.89 -3.73
N GLU A 278 3.47 -5.06 -3.97
CA GLU A 278 3.07 -6.22 -4.80
C GLU A 278 1.62 -6.76 -4.68
N ASP A 279 0.66 -6.02 -4.18
CA ASP A 279 -0.75 -6.14 -4.56
C ASP A 279 -0.97 -5.52 -5.94
N LEU A 280 -0.31 -6.09 -6.96
CA LEU A 280 -0.89 -6.07 -8.31
C LEU A 280 -2.35 -6.47 -8.14
N GLU A 281 -3.28 -5.58 -8.44
CA GLU A 281 -4.72 -5.82 -8.35
C GLU A 281 -5.13 -6.91 -9.37
N CYS A 282 -4.76 -8.16 -9.12
CA CYS A 282 -5.27 -9.33 -9.81
C CYS A 282 -6.66 -9.61 -9.23
N ASN A 283 -7.55 -8.66 -9.48
CA ASN A 283 -8.92 -8.66 -9.04
C ASN A 283 -9.67 -9.81 -9.74
N SER A 284 -9.87 -10.91 -9.01
CA SER A 284 -10.66 -12.06 -9.47
C SER A 284 -12.15 -11.69 -9.41
N ASN A 285 -12.85 -11.80 -10.54
CA ASN A 285 -14.28 -11.49 -10.59
C ASN A 285 -15.12 -12.77 -10.50
N ILE A 286 -15.98 -12.85 -9.48
CA ILE A 286 -17.04 -13.86 -9.38
C ILE A 286 -18.35 -13.18 -9.69
N GLU A 287 -19.05 -13.66 -10.70
CA GLU A 287 -20.39 -13.19 -11.04
C GLU A 287 -21.42 -14.24 -10.66
N ALA A 288 -22.49 -13.83 -9.99
CA ALA A 288 -23.65 -14.68 -9.77
C ALA A 288 -24.91 -14.03 -10.36
N ALA A 289 -25.74 -14.87 -10.97
CA ALA A 289 -27.02 -14.46 -11.51
C ALA A 289 -28.15 -15.26 -10.85
N ALA A 290 -29.21 -14.55 -10.46
CA ALA A 290 -30.46 -15.15 -10.02
C ALA A 290 -31.61 -14.56 -10.83
N SER A 291 -32.53 -15.42 -11.28
CA SER A 291 -33.68 -15.02 -12.09
C SER A 291 -34.98 -15.59 -11.54
N THR A 292 -36.00 -14.75 -11.47
CA THR A 292 -37.40 -15.11 -11.30
C THR A 292 -38.13 -14.99 -12.66
N THR A 293 -39.43 -15.24 -12.68
CA THR A 293 -40.27 -15.00 -13.87
C THR A 293 -40.45 -13.51 -14.21
N GLN A 294 -40.18 -12.60 -13.27
CA GLN A 294 -40.43 -11.15 -13.41
C GLN A 294 -39.19 -10.28 -13.28
N ALA A 295 -38.06 -10.80 -12.75
CA ALA A 295 -36.84 -10.04 -12.53
C ALA A 295 -35.60 -10.93 -12.63
N THR A 296 -34.53 -10.41 -13.23
CA THR A 296 -33.19 -11.00 -13.22
C THR A 296 -32.24 -10.03 -12.54
N ARG A 297 -31.35 -10.57 -11.70
CA ARG A 297 -30.30 -9.81 -11.01
C ARG A 297 -28.96 -10.47 -11.28
N LYS A 298 -27.95 -9.66 -11.61
CA LYS A 298 -26.56 -10.11 -11.76
C LYS A 298 -25.67 -9.25 -10.88
N VAL A 299 -24.88 -9.88 -10.03
CA VAL A 299 -23.93 -9.22 -9.12
C VAL A 299 -22.52 -9.72 -9.41
N ARG A 300 -21.53 -8.84 -9.27
CA ARG A 300 -20.10 -9.14 -9.40
C ARG A 300 -19.41 -8.85 -8.07
N TYR A 301 -18.58 -9.77 -7.62
CA TYR A 301 -17.61 -9.53 -6.57
C TYR A 301 -16.22 -9.52 -7.18
N THR A 302 -15.46 -8.48 -6.85
CA THR A 302 -14.10 -8.23 -7.30
C THR A 302 -13.19 -8.42 -6.09
N CYS A 303 -12.45 -9.52 -6.08
CA CYS A 303 -11.62 -9.93 -4.95
C CYS A 303 -10.14 -9.77 -5.28
N ASN A 304 -9.38 -9.10 -4.42
CA ASN A 304 -7.92 -9.14 -4.51
C ASN A 304 -7.37 -10.51 -4.05
N ASN A 305 -6.04 -10.66 -4.00
CA ASN A 305 -5.36 -11.89 -3.53
C ASN A 305 -5.77 -12.33 -2.11
N ASN A 306 -6.46 -11.46 -1.37
CA ASN A 306 -7.12 -11.76 -0.12
C ASN A 306 -8.65 -11.70 -0.27
N ILE A 307 -9.29 -12.86 -0.29
CA ILE A 307 -10.75 -13.01 -0.37
C ILE A 307 -11.54 -12.35 0.79
N ALA A 308 -10.86 -11.73 1.77
CA ALA A 308 -11.47 -10.87 2.78
C ALA A 308 -11.72 -9.43 2.30
N ASN A 309 -11.05 -8.99 1.23
CA ASN A 309 -11.09 -7.63 0.68
C ASN A 309 -11.79 -7.61 -0.69
N CYS A 310 -12.94 -8.27 -0.80
CA CYS A 310 -13.74 -8.23 -2.02
C CYS A 310 -14.70 -7.03 -2.02
N PHE A 311 -14.78 -6.32 -3.14
CA PHE A 311 -15.79 -5.30 -3.40
C PHE A 311 -16.92 -5.89 -4.22
N TRP A 312 -18.15 -5.40 -4.02
CA TRP A 312 -19.32 -5.88 -4.77
C TRP A 312 -19.91 -4.77 -5.65
N ARG A 313 -20.51 -5.16 -6.77
CA ARG A 313 -21.27 -4.28 -7.66
C ARG A 313 -22.44 -5.02 -8.30
N GLU A 314 -23.57 -4.35 -8.45
CA GLU A 314 -24.69 -4.84 -9.26
C GLU A 314 -24.43 -4.53 -10.75
N LEU A 315 -24.49 -5.56 -11.60
CA LEU A 315 -24.32 -5.45 -13.05
C LEU A 315 -25.66 -5.26 -13.78
N THR A 316 -26.69 -5.95 -13.28
CA THR A 316 -28.06 -5.87 -13.82
C THR A 316 -29.04 -5.62 -12.68
N PRO A 317 -29.46 -4.36 -12.47
CA PRO A 317 -30.54 -3.99 -11.55
C PRO A 317 -31.91 -4.13 -12.22
#